data_AF-A0AAU5R3Z1-F1
#
_entry.id   AF-A0AAU5R3Z1-F1
#
_cell.length_a   1.000
_cell.length_b   1.000
_cell.length_c   1.000
_cell.angle_alpha   90.00
_cell.angle_beta   90.00
_cell.angle_gamma   90.00
#
_symmetry.space_group_name_H-M   'P 1'
#
loop_
_entity.id
_entity.type
_entity.pdbx_description
1 polymer ?
#
loop_
_entity_poly.entity_id
_entity_poly.type
_entity_poly.pdbx_seq_one_letter_code
_entity_poly.pdbx_strand_id
1 'polypeptide(L)'
;MPNSGHAEAYRCGQLYAALAALQKCSDGPHHSLGRPATVKDILRSPSKVLNDHLWRVGKYLVTAHNKGYGAEAAVLFRSIPDLLPTRKEPPFALDAGQREQFQLGADAQKAEIEKALRSL
;
A
#
# COMPACT_ATOMS: atom_id res chain seq x y z
N MET A 1 -13.47 -3.80 -22.78
CA MET A 1 -12.51 -2.83 -22.21
C MET A 1 -11.44 -3.58 -21.41
N PRO A 2 -10.34 -4.03 -22.02
CA PRO A 2 -9.37 -4.92 -21.36
C PRO A 2 -8.37 -4.20 -20.41
N ASN A 3 -8.18 -2.89 -20.55
CA ASN A 3 -7.14 -2.15 -19.79
C ASN A 3 -7.50 -1.74 -18.36
N SER A 4 -8.78 -1.81 -17.98
CA SER A 4 -9.23 -1.30 -16.68
C SER A 4 -8.80 -2.18 -15.50
N GLY A 5 -8.62 -3.49 -15.70
CA GLY A 5 -8.19 -4.41 -14.64
C GLY A 5 -6.69 -4.31 -14.33
N HIS A 6 -5.87 -4.15 -15.37
CA HIS A 6 -4.42 -3.98 -15.23
C HIS A 6 -4.05 -2.67 -14.54
N ALA A 7 -4.66 -1.55 -14.96
CA ALA A 7 -4.44 -0.25 -14.32
C ALA A 7 -4.89 -0.25 -12.84
N GLU A 8 -5.96 -0.96 -12.52
CA GLU A 8 -6.42 -1.08 -11.14
C GLU A 8 -5.48 -1.94 -10.30
N ALA A 9 -4.98 -3.06 -10.83
CA ALA A 9 -4.00 -3.88 -10.16
C ALA A 9 -2.70 -3.09 -9.88
N TYR A 10 -2.26 -2.26 -10.84
CA TYR A 10 -1.14 -1.34 -10.66
C TYR A 10 -1.38 -0.36 -9.51
N ARG A 11 -2.53 0.32 -9.46
CA ARG A 11 -2.90 1.22 -8.34
C ARG A 11 -2.95 0.47 -7.01
N CYS A 12 -3.51 -0.74 -6.97
CA CYS A 12 -3.51 -1.57 -5.77
C CYS A 12 -2.09 -1.89 -5.28
N GLY A 13 -1.15 -2.12 -6.20
CA GLY A 13 0.27 -2.27 -5.91
C GLY A 13 0.86 -1.04 -5.24
N GLN A 14 0.58 0.14 -5.80
CA GLN A 14 1.03 1.41 -5.22
C GLN A 14 0.44 1.63 -3.83
N LEU A 15 -0.88 1.46 -3.67
CA LEU A 15 -1.56 1.58 -2.39
C LEU A 15 -0.98 0.62 -1.34
N TYR A 16 -0.74 -0.63 -1.72
CA TYR A 16 -0.11 -1.63 -0.86
C TYR A 16 1.25 -1.15 -0.33
N ALA A 17 2.12 -0.64 -1.21
CA ALA A 17 3.44 -0.17 -0.81
C ALA A 17 3.37 1.02 0.17
N ALA A 18 2.46 1.97 -0.07
CA ALA A 18 2.25 3.11 0.83
C ALA A 18 1.74 2.67 2.21
N LEU A 19 0.75 1.79 2.26
CA LEU A 19 0.22 1.25 3.51
C LEU A 19 1.28 0.40 4.25
N ALA A 20 2.09 -0.37 3.54
CA ALA A 20 3.16 -1.18 4.13
C ALA A 20 4.24 -0.31 4.78
N ALA A 21 4.67 0.75 4.09
CA ALA A 21 5.64 1.71 4.62
C ALA A 21 5.08 2.43 5.87
N LEU A 22 3.83 2.88 5.81
CA LEU A 22 3.20 3.57 6.94
C LEU A 22 3.02 2.62 8.15
N GLN A 23 2.61 1.38 7.92
CA GLN A 23 2.54 0.37 8.98
C GLN A 23 3.93 0.10 9.57
N LYS A 24 5.00 0.07 8.78
CA LYS A 24 6.36 -0.12 9.27
C LYS A 24 6.79 0.99 10.23
N CYS A 25 6.46 2.26 9.94
CA CYS A 25 6.71 3.38 10.85
C CYS A 25 5.91 3.25 12.17
N SER A 26 4.70 2.69 12.10
CA SER A 26 3.84 2.44 13.28
C SER A 26 4.32 1.26 14.12
N ASP A 27 4.45 0.08 13.51
CA ASP A 27 4.52 -1.21 14.19
C ASP A 27 5.96 -1.74 14.27
N GLY A 28 6.91 -1.10 13.58
CA GLY A 28 8.31 -1.52 13.52
C GLY A 28 8.41 -2.99 13.08
N PRO A 29 9.04 -3.89 13.86
CA PRO A 29 9.19 -5.31 13.49
C PRO A 29 7.86 -6.10 13.48
N HIS A 30 6.79 -5.56 14.08
CA HIS A 30 5.48 -6.23 14.15
C HIS A 30 4.57 -5.95 12.95
N HIS A 31 5.04 -5.23 11.93
CA HIS A 31 4.25 -5.00 10.72
C HIS A 31 3.90 -6.32 10.01
N SER A 32 2.67 -6.40 9.50
CA SER A 32 2.17 -7.55 8.74
C SER A 32 2.35 -7.35 7.24
N LEU A 33 2.11 -6.14 6.73
CA LEU A 33 2.31 -5.80 5.32
C LEU A 33 3.79 -5.83 4.95
N GLY A 34 4.15 -6.61 3.93
CA GLY A 34 5.55 -6.82 3.52
C GLY A 34 6.08 -8.21 3.84
N ARG A 35 5.37 -8.98 4.67
CA ARG A 35 5.70 -10.38 4.92
C ARG A 35 5.29 -11.28 3.74
N PRO A 36 6.08 -12.32 3.39
CA PRO A 36 5.77 -13.19 2.26
C PRO A 36 4.38 -13.84 2.32
N ALA A 37 3.89 -14.19 3.51
CA ALA A 37 2.55 -14.76 3.68
C ALA A 37 1.46 -13.74 3.32
N THR A 38 1.57 -12.51 3.83
CA THR A 38 0.60 -11.44 3.56
C THR A 38 0.62 -11.00 2.10
N VAL A 39 1.79 -11.02 1.44
CA VAL A 39 1.87 -10.78 -0.01
C VAL A 39 1.08 -11.83 -0.79
N LYS A 40 1.21 -13.12 -0.44
CA LYS A 40 0.42 -14.19 -1.07
C LYS A 40 -1.08 -13.97 -0.88
N ASP A 41 -1.50 -13.55 0.31
CA ASP A 41 -2.91 -13.27 0.60
C ASP A 41 -3.43 -12.06 -0.18
N ILE A 42 -2.62 -11.00 -0.32
CA ILE A 42 -2.97 -9.83 -1.14
C ILE A 42 -3.13 -10.21 -2.60
N LEU A 43 -2.24 -11.03 -3.18
CA LEU A 43 -2.39 -11.44 -4.58
C LEU A 43 -3.63 -12.32 -4.82
N ARG A 44 -4.11 -13.00 -3.77
CA ARG A 44 -5.33 -13.82 -3.80
C ARG A 44 -6.59 -13.02 -3.58
N SER A 45 -6.58 -12.07 -2.64
CA SER A 45 -7.72 -11.24 -2.28
C SER A 45 -7.28 -9.85 -1.82
N PRO A 46 -6.95 -8.94 -2.76
CA PRO A 46 -6.51 -7.60 -2.45
C PRO A 46 -7.50 -6.83 -1.56
N SER A 47 -8.80 -6.91 -1.87
CA SER A 47 -9.84 -6.18 -1.14
C SER A 47 -9.90 -6.56 0.34
N LYS A 48 -9.85 -7.85 0.65
CA LYS A 48 -9.92 -8.35 2.03
C LYS A 48 -8.79 -7.82 2.90
N VAL A 49 -7.58 -7.76 2.35
CA VAL A 49 -6.40 -7.32 3.10
C VAL A 49 -6.30 -5.80 3.13
N LEU A 50 -6.41 -5.14 1.97
CA LEU A 50 -6.20 -3.69 1.88
C LEU A 50 -7.27 -2.90 2.62
N ASN A 51 -8.53 -3.35 2.63
CA ASN A 51 -9.61 -2.65 3.33
C ASN A 51 -9.34 -2.58 4.84
N ASP A 52 -8.87 -3.66 5.48
CA ASP A 52 -8.54 -3.64 6.91
C ASP A 52 -7.43 -2.62 7.21
N HIS A 53 -6.42 -2.52 6.34
CA HIS A 53 -5.34 -1.55 6.50
C HIS A 53 -5.76 -0.11 6.19
N LEU A 54 -6.67 0.11 5.24
CA LEU A 54 -7.27 1.41 4.96
C LEU A 54 -8.05 1.93 6.18
N TRP A 55 -8.85 1.08 6.83
CA TRP A 55 -9.55 1.45 8.07
C TRP A 55 -8.60 1.81 9.22
N ARG A 56 -7.40 1.20 9.24
CA ARG A 56 -6.38 1.43 10.29
C ARG A 56 -5.41 2.56 9.98
N VAL A 57 -5.51 3.21 8.81
CA VAL A 57 -4.51 4.16 8.33
C VAL A 57 -4.25 5.33 9.29
N GLY A 58 -5.31 5.88 9.90
CA GLY A 58 -5.19 6.94 10.90
C GLY A 58 -4.49 6.47 12.18
N LYS A 59 -4.73 5.22 12.60
CA LYS A 59 -4.05 4.62 13.76
C LYS A 59 -2.55 4.49 13.50
N TYR A 60 -2.14 4.09 12.29
CA TYR A 60 -0.73 4.00 11.93
C TYR A 60 -0.06 5.37 11.98
N LEU A 61 -0.71 6.41 11.43
CA LEU A 61 -0.19 7.78 11.49
C LEU A 61 0.06 8.25 12.93
N VAL A 62 -0.95 8.12 13.80
CA VAL A 62 -0.84 8.56 15.20
C VAL A 62 0.23 7.77 15.95
N THR A 63 0.29 6.45 15.74
CA THR A 63 1.27 5.59 16.42
C THR A 63 2.69 5.90 15.95
N ALA A 64 2.91 6.10 14.65
CA ALA A 64 4.20 6.46 14.09
C ALA A 64 4.67 7.84 14.60
N HIS A 65 3.76 8.83 14.66
CA HIS A 65 4.05 10.13 15.24
C HIS A 65 4.52 10.03 16.69
N ASN A 66 3.80 9.27 17.53
CA ASN A 66 4.17 9.05 18.93
C ASN A 66 5.50 8.32 19.12
N LYS A 67 6.00 7.64 18.07
CA LYS A 67 7.28 6.93 18.06
C LYS A 67 8.42 7.74 17.45
N GLY A 68 8.18 9.00 17.07
CA GLY A 68 9.21 9.89 16.49
C GLY A 68 9.31 9.85 14.98
N TYR A 69 8.48 9.07 14.28
CA TYR A 69 8.45 8.98 12.80
C TYR A 69 7.39 9.90 12.18
N GLY A 70 7.11 11.04 12.82
CA GLY A 70 5.98 11.90 12.47
C GLY A 70 6.09 12.52 11.07
N ALA A 71 7.30 12.93 10.67
CA ALA A 71 7.54 13.54 9.37
C ALA A 71 7.39 12.50 8.24
N GLU A 72 8.02 11.34 8.39
CA GLU A 72 7.95 10.24 7.44
C GLU A 72 6.51 9.72 7.30
N ALA A 73 5.82 9.50 8.42
CA ALA A 73 4.43 9.04 8.42
C ALA A 73 3.48 10.04 7.76
N ALA A 74 3.71 11.35 7.94
CA ALA A 74 2.91 12.37 7.29
C ALA A 74 3.09 12.36 5.76
N VAL A 75 4.31 12.21 5.25
CA VAL A 75 4.59 12.08 3.81
C VAL A 75 3.86 10.86 3.23
N LEU A 76 3.99 9.71 3.90
CA LEU A 76 3.34 8.46 3.48
C LEU A 76 1.82 8.60 3.47
N PHE A 77 1.24 9.14 4.55
CA PHE A 77 -0.21 9.29 4.69
C PHE A 77 -0.82 10.20 3.62
N ARG A 78 -0.15 11.31 3.28
CA ARG A 78 -0.64 12.26 2.25
C ARG A 78 -0.74 11.65 0.86
N SER A 79 0.05 10.62 0.55
CA SER A 79 -0.02 9.94 -0.75
C SER A 79 -1.24 9.02 -0.89
N ILE A 80 -1.82 8.55 0.22
CA ILE A 80 -2.83 7.48 0.20
C ILE A 80 -4.11 7.83 -0.57
N PRO A 81 -4.70 9.04 -0.44
CA PRO A 81 -5.89 9.42 -1.19
C PRO A 81 -5.72 9.31 -2.71
N ASP A 82 -4.55 9.69 -3.23
CA ASP A 82 -4.25 9.66 -4.67
C ASP A 82 -4.06 8.24 -5.22
N LEU A 83 -3.76 7.29 -4.33
CA LEU A 83 -3.53 5.88 -4.65
C LEU A 83 -4.78 5.01 -4.49
N LEU A 84 -5.90 5.59 -4.05
CA LEU A 84 -7.14 4.82 -3.90
C LEU A 84 -7.56 4.21 -5.25
N PRO A 85 -8.02 2.94 -5.25
CA PRO A 85 -8.56 2.31 -6.45
C PRO A 85 -9.71 3.14 -7.01
N THR A 86 -9.85 3.16 -8.33
CA THR A 86 -10.92 3.92 -9.00
C THR A 86 -12.27 3.24 -8.86
N ARG A 87 -12.26 1.92 -8.64
CA ARG A 87 -13.45 1.16 -8.27
C ARG A 87 -13.71 1.32 -6.78
N LYS A 88 -14.99 1.20 -6.40
CA LYS A 88 -15.41 1.21 -4.99
C LYS A 88 -14.65 0.21 -4.12
N GLU A 89 -14.16 -0.88 -4.72
CA GLU A 89 -13.39 -1.90 -4.03
C GLU A 89 -12.22 -2.40 -4.91
N PRO A 90 -11.08 -2.78 -4.30
CA PRO A 90 -10.03 -3.51 -4.99
C PRO A 90 -10.57 -4.81 -5.62
N PRO A 91 -9.93 -5.33 -6.69
CA PRO A 91 -10.34 -6.59 -7.29
C PRO A 91 -10.31 -7.74 -6.26
N PHE A 92 -11.28 -8.65 -6.37
CA PHE A 92 -11.41 -9.81 -5.47
C PHE A 92 -10.31 -10.86 -5.66
N ALA A 93 -9.73 -10.94 -6.86
CA ALA A 93 -8.60 -11.80 -7.21
C ALA A 93 -7.83 -11.19 -8.39
N LEU A 94 -6.52 -11.47 -8.46
CA LEU A 94 -5.66 -11.06 -9.58
C LEU A 94 -5.28 -12.26 -10.44
N ASP A 95 -5.48 -12.14 -11.76
CA ASP A 95 -4.87 -13.06 -12.74
C ASP A 95 -3.35 -12.83 -12.87
N ALA A 96 -2.66 -13.64 -13.68
CA ALA A 96 -1.20 -13.55 -13.81
C ALA A 96 -0.73 -12.17 -14.30
N GLY A 97 -1.37 -11.61 -15.33
CA GLY A 97 -1.00 -10.30 -15.87
C GLY A 97 -1.31 -9.16 -14.90
N GLN A 98 -2.39 -9.27 -14.14
CA GLN A 98 -2.73 -8.33 -13.08
C GLN A 98 -1.76 -8.41 -11.90
N ARG A 99 -1.25 -9.60 -11.54
CA ARG A 99 -0.21 -9.75 -10.50
C ARG A 99 1.10 -9.07 -10.91
N GLU A 100 1.48 -9.16 -12.18
CA GLU A 100 2.63 -8.42 -12.70
C GLU A 100 2.43 -6.91 -12.57
N GLN A 101 1.25 -6.40 -12.96
CA GLN A 101 0.94 -4.98 -12.80
C GLN A 101 0.92 -4.53 -11.35
N PHE A 102 0.38 -5.35 -10.44
CA PHE A 102 0.45 -5.10 -9.01
C PHE A 102 1.89 -4.98 -8.53
N GLN A 103 2.77 -5.90 -8.94
CA GLN A 103 4.18 -5.85 -8.55
C GLN A 103 4.87 -4.60 -9.11
N LEU A 104 4.63 -4.26 -10.37
CA LEU A 104 5.14 -3.03 -11.00
C LEU A 104 4.69 -1.76 -10.26
N GLY A 105 3.41 -1.69 -9.88
CA GLY A 105 2.89 -0.57 -9.10
C GLY A 105 3.49 -0.49 -7.70
N ALA A 106 3.66 -1.63 -7.04
CA ALA A 106 4.29 -1.69 -5.72
C ALA A 106 5.75 -1.21 -5.77
N ASP A 107 6.52 -1.62 -6.77
CA ASP A 107 7.92 -1.23 -6.90
C ASP A 107 8.08 0.23 -7.32
N ALA A 108 7.22 0.74 -8.22
CA ALA A 108 7.18 2.15 -8.57
C ALA A 108 6.89 3.03 -7.34
N GLN A 109 5.91 2.66 -6.52
CA GLN A 109 5.59 3.44 -5.33
C GLN A 109 6.70 3.37 -4.26
N LYS A 110 7.38 2.23 -4.10
CA LYS A 110 8.55 2.16 -3.20
C LYS A 110 9.64 3.16 -3.61
N ALA A 111 9.89 3.29 -4.92
CA ALA A 111 10.87 4.25 -5.43
C ALA A 111 10.45 5.71 -5.16
N GLU A 112 9.17 6.04 -5.36
CA GLU A 112 8.65 7.37 -5.04
C GLU A 112 8.70 7.68 -3.54
N ILE A 113 8.39 6.70 -2.69
CA ILE A 113 8.54 6.82 -1.23
C ILE A 113 9.99 7.07 -0.87
N GLU A 114 10.93 6.29 -1.39
CA GLU A 114 12.36 6.46 -1.12
C GLU A 114 12.84 7.86 -1.50
N LYS A 115 12.43 8.35 -2.67
CA LYS A 115 12.73 9.71 -3.13
C LYS A 115 12.14 10.78 -2.21
N ALA A 116 10.88 10.62 -1.80
CA ALA A 116 10.19 11.57 -0.92
C ALA A 116 10.84 11.62 0.47
N LEU A 117 11.19 10.46 1.04
CA LEU A 117 11.81 10.37 2.36
C LEU A 117 13.25 10.89 2.41
N ARG A 118 14.00 10.81 1.31
CA ARG A 118 15.34 11.44 1.20
C ARG A 118 15.30 12.97 1.19
N SER A 119 14.12 13.55 0.96
CA SER A 119 13.91 15.00 0.85
C SER A 119 13.31 15.62 2.12
N LEU A 120 13.20 14.84 3.19
CA LEU A 120 12.78 15.28 4.53
C LEU A 120 13.96 15.85 5.33
#